data_AF-A0A662C9D8-F1
#
_entry.id   AF-A0A662C9D8-F1
#
_cell.length_a   1.000
_cell.length_b   1.000
_cell.length_c   1.000
_cell.angle_alpha   90.00
_cell.angle_beta   90.00
_cell.angle_gamma   90.00
#
_symmetry.space_group_name_H-M   'P 1'
#
loop_
_entity.id
_entity.type
_entity.pdbx_description
1 polymer ?
#
loop_
_entity_poly.entity_id
_entity_poly.type
_entity_poly.pdbx_seq_one_letter_code
_entity_poly.pdbx_strand_id
1 'polypeptide(L)'
;DAFTDVLAFPGDGKYLGDVIISVERAKEQAPNFGFTFEKELALLVVHGVLHLLGYRDYTTEEAREMERLQGDILQEVEEKGLI
;
A
#
# COMPACT_ATOMS: atom_id res chain seq x y z
N ASP A 1 -4.18 9.03 10.38
CA ASP A 1 -5.20 9.92 9.81
C ASP A 1 -4.61 11.14 9.12
N ALA A 2 -4.03 10.90 7.93
CA ALA A 2 -3.78 11.91 6.92
C ALA A 2 -4.65 11.52 5.71
N PHE A 3 -5.24 12.50 5.00
CA PHE A 3 -6.10 12.31 3.81
C PHE A 3 -5.72 11.06 3.01
N THR A 4 -6.44 9.94 3.20
CA THR A 4 -5.91 8.64 2.79
C THR A 4 -6.16 8.43 1.30
N ASP A 5 -5.08 8.18 0.59
CA ASP A 5 -4.97 7.70 -0.79
C ASP A 5 -5.46 6.25 -0.94
N VAL A 6 -5.45 5.50 0.17
CA VAL A 6 -5.98 4.14 0.28
C VAL A 6 -6.82 3.95 1.56
N LEU A 7 -7.92 3.22 1.45
CA LEU A 7 -8.75 2.76 2.57
C LEU A 7 -8.85 1.24 2.55
N ALA A 8 -8.68 0.62 3.71
CA ALA A 8 -8.79 -0.83 3.89
C ALA A 8 -9.98 -1.15 4.81
N PHE A 9 -10.90 -2.00 4.34
CA PHE A 9 -12.09 -2.43 5.08
C PHE A 9 -12.02 -3.94 5.32
N PRO A 10 -11.76 -4.40 6.55
CA PRO A 10 -11.60 -5.83 6.83
C PRO A 10 -12.90 -6.60 6.59
N GLY A 11 -12.76 -7.78 5.97
CA GLY A 11 -13.85 -8.72 5.73
C GLY A 11 -14.04 -9.74 6.86
N ASP A 12 -14.81 -10.80 6.58
CA ASP A 12 -15.17 -11.85 7.54
C ASP A 12 -14.49 -13.19 7.24
N GLY A 13 -13.27 -13.40 7.74
CA GLY A 13 -12.60 -14.71 7.85
C GLY A 13 -12.21 -15.39 6.52
N LYS A 14 -13.17 -15.67 5.63
CA LYS A 14 -12.95 -16.17 4.26
C LYS A 14 -12.71 -15.03 3.26
N TYR A 15 -13.18 -13.84 3.58
CA TYR A 15 -12.94 -12.62 2.81
C TYR A 15 -11.98 -11.73 3.59
N LEU A 16 -10.84 -11.38 2.96
CA LEU A 16 -9.82 -10.57 3.61
C LEU A 16 -10.31 -9.12 3.82
N GLY A 17 -11.03 -8.58 2.84
CA GLY A 17 -11.56 -7.22 2.88
C GLY A 17 -11.42 -6.47 1.56
N ASP A 18 -11.88 -5.22 1.57
CA ASP A 18 -11.80 -4.29 0.44
C ASP A 18 -10.61 -3.34 0.59
N VAL A 19 -9.89 -3.11 -0.50
CA VAL A 19 -8.93 -2.01 -0.62
C VAL A 19 -9.47 -1.02 -1.65
N ILE A 20 -9.73 0.21 -1.23
CA ILE A 20 -10.25 1.28 -2.08
C ILE A 20 -9.14 2.32 -2.26
N ILE A 21 -8.74 2.57 -3.51
CA ILE A 21 -7.64 3.49 -3.84
C ILE A 21 -8.16 4.62 -4.72
N SER A 22 -7.79 5.86 -4.41
CA SER A 22 -8.03 7.00 -5.30
C SER A 22 -6.95 7.06 -6.38
N VAL A 23 -7.32 6.73 -7.62
CA VAL A 23 -6.41 6.76 -8.76
C VAL A 23 -5.94 8.18 -9.07
N GLU A 24 -6.82 9.17 -8.93
CA GLU A 24 -6.49 10.57 -9.13
C GLU A 24 -5.39 11.01 -8.15
N ARG A 25 -5.51 10.64 -6.87
CA ARG A 25 -4.51 10.96 -5.85
C ARG A 25 -3.19 10.24 -6.07
N ALA A 26 -3.23 8.95 -6.41
CA ALA A 26 -2.02 8.20 -6.76
C ALA A 26 -1.24 8.87 -7.90
N LYS A 27 -1.94 9.38 -8.94
CA LYS A 27 -1.30 10.12 -10.04
C LYS A 27 -0.70 11.46 -9.59
N GLU A 28 -1.37 12.18 -8.70
CA GLU A 28 -0.90 13.45 -8.15
C GLU A 28 0.30 13.26 -7.21
N GLN A 29 0.36 12.14 -6.49
CA GLN A 29 1.39 11.83 -5.50
C GLN A 29 2.67 11.24 -6.09
N ALA A 30 2.55 10.37 -7.11
CA ALA A 30 3.70 9.65 -7.66
C ALA A 30 4.93 10.55 -7.97
N PRO A 31 4.78 11.74 -8.60
CA PRO A 31 5.92 12.61 -8.87
C PRO A 31 6.60 13.16 -7.61
N ASN A 32 5.87 13.32 -6.50
CA ASN A 32 6.41 13.86 -5.24
C ASN A 32 7.40 12.89 -4.58
N PHE A 33 7.24 11.58 -4.85
CA PHE A 33 8.13 10.52 -4.36
C PHE A 33 9.09 10.01 -5.44
N GLY A 34 9.10 10.62 -6.63
CA GLY A 34 9.95 10.19 -7.75
C GLY A 34 9.56 8.83 -8.33
N PHE A 35 8.30 8.40 -8.13
CA PHE A 35 7.77 7.14 -8.63
C PHE A 35 7.02 7.30 -9.94
N THR A 36 6.89 6.19 -10.67
CA THR A 36 5.88 6.06 -11.74
C THR A 36 4.50 5.92 -11.12
N PHE A 37 3.46 6.20 -11.90
CA PHE A 37 2.08 5.99 -11.45
C PHE A 37 1.85 4.52 -11.07
N GLU A 38 2.40 3.58 -11.85
CA GLU A 38 2.28 2.15 -11.62
C GLU A 38 2.92 1.73 -10.30
N LYS A 39 4.09 2.29 -9.96
CA LYS A 39 4.79 2.02 -8.71
C LYS A 39 4.05 2.59 -7.50
N GLU A 40 3.53 3.81 -7.61
CA GLU A 40 2.70 4.40 -6.56
C GLU A 40 1.41 3.60 -6.33
N LEU A 41 0.74 3.21 -7.42
CA LEU A 41 -0.46 2.39 -7.31
C LEU A 41 -0.16 1.04 -6.66
N ALA A 42 0.95 0.40 -7.02
CA ALA A 42 1.38 -0.85 -6.40
C ALA A 42 1.69 -0.68 -4.92
N LEU A 43 2.37 0.41 -4.53
CA LEU A 43 2.63 0.73 -3.13
C LEU A 43 1.32 0.84 -2.33
N LEU A 44 0.33 1.56 -2.86
CA LEU A 44 -0.98 1.71 -2.21
C LEU A 44 -1.75 0.39 -2.10
N VAL A 45 -1.67 -0.48 -3.12
CA VAL A 45 -2.24 -1.84 -3.05
C VAL A 45 -1.57 -2.65 -1.95
N VAL A 46 -0.23 -2.68 -1.92
CA VAL A 46 0.53 -3.43 -0.90
C VAL A 46 0.22 -2.91 0.49
N HIS A 47 0.22 -1.59 0.67
CA HIS A 47 -0.12 -0.92 1.93
C HIS A 47 -1.53 -1.30 2.41
N GLY A 48 -2.54 -1.19 1.54
CA GLY A 48 -3.91 -1.57 1.86
C GLY A 48 -4.05 -3.05 2.24
N VAL A 49 -3.39 -3.95 1.52
CA VAL A 49 -3.39 -5.39 1.82
C VAL A 49 -2.71 -5.68 3.17
N LEU A 50 -1.59 -5.04 3.47
CA LEU A 50 -0.91 -5.18 4.77
C LEU A 50 -1.82 -4.76 5.92
N HIS A 51 -2.60 -3.69 5.77
CA HIS A 51 -3.61 -3.32 6.75
C HIS A 51 -4.70 -4.39 6.93
N LEU A 52 -5.18 -4.99 5.84
CA LEU A 52 -6.15 -6.09 5.94
C LEU A 52 -5.55 -7.33 6.62
N LEU A 53 -4.24 -7.53 6.52
CA LEU A 53 -3.51 -8.60 7.22
C LEU A 53 -3.20 -8.27 8.70
N GLY A 54 -3.58 -7.08 9.17
CA GLY A 54 -3.44 -6.66 10.57
C GLY A 54 -2.16 -5.91 10.89
N TYR A 55 -1.34 -5.57 9.89
CA TYR A 55 -0.22 -4.65 10.08
C TYR A 55 -0.74 -3.23 10.31
N ARG A 56 -0.02 -2.48 11.14
CA ARG A 56 -0.34 -1.12 11.55
C ARG A 56 0.88 -0.25 11.33
N ASP A 57 0.67 1.05 11.38
CA ASP A 57 1.68 2.09 11.22
C ASP A 57 1.46 3.23 12.24
N TYR A 58 0.90 2.91 13.41
CA TYR A 58 0.52 3.91 14.43
C TYR A 58 1.71 4.31 15.30
N THR A 59 2.68 3.42 15.48
CA THR A 59 3.95 3.70 16.15
C THR A 59 5.10 3.71 15.14
N THR A 60 6.21 4.33 15.52
CA THR A 60 7.43 4.35 14.72
C THR A 60 7.94 2.93 14.42
N GLU A 61 7.82 2.01 15.38
CA GLU A 61 8.24 0.63 15.25
C GLU A 61 7.34 -0.15 14.28
N GLU A 62 6.02 0.03 14.40
CA GLU A 62 5.03 -0.54 13.50
C GLU A 62 5.22 -0.04 12.06
N ALA A 63 5.36 1.28 11.89
CA ALA A 63 5.58 1.91 10.59
C ALA A 63 6.87 1.41 9.92
N ARG A 64 7.97 1.27 10.67
CA ARG A 64 9.25 0.75 10.12
C ARG A 64 9.13 -0.68 9.63
N GLU A 65 8.40 -1.54 10.35
CA GLU A 65 8.19 -2.92 9.91
C GLU A 65 7.32 -2.95 8.65
N MET A 66 6.27 -2.12 8.60
CA MET A 66 5.40 -2.02 7.43
C MET A 66 6.15 -1.46 6.21
N GLU A 67 6.99 -0.44 6.38
CA GLU A 67 7.86 0.12 5.34
C GLU A 67 8.84 -0.94 4.79
N ARG A 68 9.42 -1.76 5.67
CA ARG A 68 10.30 -2.86 5.27
C ARG A 68 9.56 -3.88 4.41
N LEU A 69 8.38 -4.32 4.85
CA LEU A 69 7.54 -5.28 4.11
C LEU A 69 7.08 -4.71 2.77
N GLN A 70 6.70 -3.43 2.72
CA GLN A 70 6.35 -2.74 1.47
C GLN A 70 7.52 -2.78 0.47
N GLY A 71 8.74 -2.50 0.94
CA GLY A 71 9.94 -2.56 0.09
C GLY A 71 10.21 -3.95 -0.46
N ASP A 72 10.18 -4.98 0.40
CA ASP A 72 10.43 -6.37 0.01
C ASP A 72 9.40 -6.85 -1.03
N ILE A 73 8.11 -6.56 -0.81
CA ILE A 73 7.02 -6.98 -1.70
C ILE A 73 7.08 -6.23 -3.03
N LEU A 74 7.33 -4.91 -3.01
CA LEU A 74 7.45 -4.13 -4.24
C LEU A 74 8.61 -4.61 -5.11
N GLN A 75 9.75 -4.93 -4.50
CA GLN A 75 10.87 -5.52 -5.22
C GLN A 75 10.47 -6.85 -5.88
N GLU A 76 9.76 -7.73 -5.18
CA GLU A 76 9.31 -9.01 -5.76
C GLU A 76 8.33 -8.81 -6.92
N VAL A 77 7.44 -7.82 -6.83
CA VAL A 77 6.47 -7.47 -7.88
C VAL A 77 7.18 -6.90 -9.12
N GLU A 78 8.20 -6.04 -8.93
CA GLU A 78 9.07 -5.53 -10.00
C GLU A 78 9.87 -6.67 -10.67
N GLU A 79 10.48 -7.56 -9.89
CA GLU A 79 11.26 -8.70 -10.41
C GLU A 79 10.40 -9.68 -11.23
N LYS A 80 9.11 -9.77 -10.92
CA LYS A 80 8.12 -10.54 -11.69
C LYS A 80 7.61 -9.82 -12.93
N GLY A 81 8.02 -8.57 -13.17
CA GLY A 81 7.59 -7.76 -14.32
C GLY A 81 6.10 -7.40 -14.28
N LEU A 82 5.52 -7.30 -13.09
CA LEU A 82 4.12 -6.92 -12.91
C LEU A 82 3.93 -5.40 -12.87
N ILE A 83 5.00 -4.66 -12.59
CA ILE A 83 5.12 -3.20 -12.66
C ILE A 83 6.46 -2.78 -13.23
#